data_AF-A0A377YT72-F1
#
_entry.id   AF-A0A377YT72-F1
#
_cell.length_a   1.000
_cell.length_b   1.000
_cell.length_c   1.000
_cell.angle_alpha   90.00
_cell.angle_beta   90.00
_cell.angle_gamma   90.00
#
_symmetry.space_group_name_H-M   'P 1'
#
loop_
_entity.id
_entity.type
_entity.pdbx_description
1 polymer ?
#
loop_
_entity_poly.entity_id
_entity_poly.type
_entity_poly.pdbx_seq_one_letter_code
_entity_poly.pdbx_strand_id
1 'polypeptide(L)'
;MTAETAATMRAMAVAADLDLPRYLLAGEIQCLLDYVPDLRQRLLLETLWNTGGRINEVLALTPADFHLHGHQAFVVLRTLKQRQRGRGRPVRGERISRAVALPDPHYQRRVREFIATFGLRQHERFWPLSSDNTPRNWISAAITRAADDNVTFPVDPILTSKGYSRRHKAGGEFGRA
;
A
#
# COMPACT_ATOMS: atom_id res chain seq x y z
N MET A 1 -12.65 8.51 -15.45
CA MET A 1 -13.01 7.08 -15.38
C MET A 1 -13.60 6.85 -14.00
N THR A 2 -14.89 6.56 -13.91
CA THR A 2 -15.57 6.40 -12.60
C THR A 2 -15.26 5.02 -12.02
N ALA A 3 -15.42 4.84 -10.70
CA ALA A 3 -15.15 3.57 -10.03
C ALA A 3 -15.96 2.40 -10.64
N GLU A 4 -17.18 2.69 -11.08
CA GLU A 4 -18.07 1.76 -11.79
C GLU A 4 -17.53 1.37 -13.17
N THR A 5 -16.92 2.30 -13.91
CA THR A 5 -16.27 1.98 -15.20
C THR A 5 -15.12 0.99 -14.99
N ALA A 6 -14.31 1.20 -13.95
CA ALA A 6 -13.16 0.34 -13.65
C ALA A 6 -13.59 -1.09 -13.24
N ALA A 7 -14.64 -1.21 -12.44
CA ALA A 7 -15.23 -2.50 -12.06
C ALA A 7 -15.80 -3.24 -13.27
N THR A 8 -16.52 -2.52 -14.13
CA THR A 8 -17.09 -3.06 -15.37
C THR A 8 -15.99 -3.51 -16.33
N MET A 9 -14.92 -2.73 -16.50
CA MET A 9 -13.78 -3.12 -17.34
C MET A 9 -13.08 -4.37 -16.84
N ARG A 10 -12.92 -4.54 -15.51
CA ARG A 10 -12.39 -5.79 -14.95
C ARG A 10 -13.32 -6.97 -15.21
N ALA A 11 -14.63 -6.80 -15.02
CA ALA A 11 -15.62 -7.85 -15.28
C ALA A 11 -15.62 -8.28 -16.76
N MET A 12 -15.56 -7.31 -17.69
CA MET A 12 -15.44 -7.58 -19.12
C MET A 12 -14.12 -8.26 -19.48
N ALA A 13 -13.01 -7.86 -18.85
CA ALA A 13 -11.71 -8.46 -19.09
C ALA A 13 -11.64 -9.92 -18.61
N VAL A 14 -12.25 -10.23 -17.45
CA VAL A 14 -12.43 -11.60 -16.97
C VAL A 14 -13.32 -12.41 -17.92
N ALA A 15 -14.43 -11.82 -18.38
CA ALA A 15 -15.31 -12.48 -19.37
C ALA A 15 -14.62 -12.73 -20.72
N ALA A 16 -13.60 -11.93 -21.05
CA ALA A 16 -12.79 -12.05 -22.26
C ALA A 16 -11.53 -12.91 -22.09
N ASP A 17 -11.37 -13.62 -20.95
CA ASP A 17 -10.21 -14.47 -20.62
C ASP A 17 -8.84 -13.75 -20.74
N LEU A 18 -8.85 -12.43 -20.50
CA LEU A 18 -7.62 -11.64 -20.52
C LEU A 18 -6.87 -11.85 -19.18
N ASP A 19 -5.61 -12.28 -19.25
CA ASP A 19 -4.73 -12.41 -18.07
C ASP A 19 -4.34 -11.03 -17.55
N LEU A 20 -5.22 -10.42 -16.76
CA LEU A 20 -4.98 -9.13 -16.12
C LEU A 20 -4.21 -9.31 -14.81
N PRO A 21 -3.29 -8.38 -14.49
CA PRO A 21 -2.70 -8.32 -13.15
C PRO A 21 -3.81 -8.23 -12.11
N ARG A 22 -3.73 -9.10 -11.10
CA ARG A 22 -4.65 -9.16 -9.97
C ARG A 22 -4.40 -7.98 -9.03
N TYR A 23 -5.17 -6.90 -9.16
CA TYR A 23 -5.14 -5.75 -8.25
C TYR A 23 -6.56 -5.36 -7.79
N LEU A 24 -6.63 -4.79 -6.59
CA LEU A 24 -7.86 -4.18 -6.08
C LEU A 24 -8.05 -2.81 -6.74
N LEU A 25 -9.30 -2.46 -7.03
CA LEU A 25 -9.69 -1.14 -7.48
C LEU A 25 -9.64 -0.13 -6.34
N ALA A 26 -9.54 1.16 -6.66
CA ALA A 26 -9.48 2.21 -5.66
C ALA A 26 -10.63 2.17 -4.64
N GLY A 27 -11.86 1.89 -5.09
CA GLY A 27 -13.03 1.75 -4.19
C GLY A 27 -12.96 0.51 -3.30
N GLU A 28 -12.46 -0.62 -3.82
CA GLU A 28 -12.29 -1.85 -3.05
C GLU A 28 -11.22 -1.67 -1.96
N ILE A 29 -10.20 -0.88 -2.25
CA ILE A 29 -9.16 -0.55 -1.28
C ILE A 29 -9.70 0.34 -0.17
N GLN A 30 -10.54 1.33 -0.49
CA GLN A 30 -11.20 2.12 0.56
C GLN A 30 -12.06 1.22 1.45
N CYS A 31 -12.86 0.34 0.86
CA CYS A 31 -13.66 -0.63 1.60
C CYS A 31 -12.79 -1.53 2.51
N LEU A 32 -11.66 -2.05 2.01
CA LEU A 32 -10.71 -2.82 2.82
C LEU A 32 -10.12 -1.99 3.98
N LEU A 33 -9.81 -0.72 3.74
CA LEU A 33 -9.27 0.18 4.76
C LEU A 33 -10.31 0.54 5.83
N ASP A 34 -11.61 0.48 5.53
CA ASP A 34 -12.68 0.65 6.51
C ASP A 34 -12.73 -0.48 7.53
N TYR A 35 -12.21 -1.67 7.19
CA TYR A 35 -12.02 -2.80 8.10
C TYR A 35 -10.74 -2.73 8.96
N VAL A 36 -9.99 -1.62 8.89
CA VAL A 36 -8.81 -1.35 9.72
C VAL A 36 -9.18 -0.34 10.81
N PRO A 37 -9.47 -0.78 12.04
CA PRO A 37 -10.03 0.09 13.09
C PRO A 37 -8.99 1.04 13.69
N ASP A 38 -7.71 0.69 13.67
CA ASP A 38 -6.65 1.52 14.22
C ASP A 38 -6.24 2.61 13.23
N LEU A 39 -6.33 3.88 13.66
CA LEU A 39 -6.03 5.05 12.83
C LEU A 39 -4.59 5.07 12.33
N ARG A 40 -3.60 4.61 13.12
CA ARG A 40 -2.19 4.58 12.71
C ARG A 40 -1.97 3.53 11.65
N GLN A 41 -2.56 2.35 11.83
CA GLN A 41 -2.52 1.25 10.86
C GLN A 41 -3.15 1.66 9.53
N ARG A 42 -4.36 2.24 9.60
CA ARG A 42 -5.08 2.74 8.44
C ARG A 42 -4.26 3.79 7.68
N LEU A 43 -3.74 4.81 8.37
CA LEU A 43 -2.94 5.85 7.73
C LEU A 43 -1.66 5.29 7.08
N LEU A 44 -1.03 4.27 7.67
CA LEU A 44 0.14 3.62 7.06
C LEU A 44 -0.22 2.99 5.72
N LEU A 45 -1.30 2.21 5.69
CA LEU A 45 -1.77 1.52 4.49
C LEU A 45 -2.22 2.53 3.42
N GLU A 46 -2.94 3.58 3.81
CA GLU A 46 -3.30 4.69 2.92
C GLU A 46 -2.06 5.39 2.35
N THR A 47 -1.02 5.60 3.16
CA THR A 47 0.22 6.24 2.70
C THR A 47 0.97 5.36 1.71
N LEU A 48 1.04 4.05 1.95
CA LEU A 48 1.61 3.09 1.00
C LEU A 48 0.87 3.11 -0.33
N TRP A 49 -0.47 3.16 -0.29
CA TRP A 49 -1.30 3.23 -1.49
C TRP A 49 -1.15 4.54 -2.25
N ASN A 50 -1.17 5.68 -1.56
CA ASN A 50 -1.11 7.00 -2.19
C ASN A 50 0.28 7.34 -2.75
N THR A 51 1.35 6.78 -2.18
CA THR A 51 2.72 7.15 -2.54
C THR A 51 3.46 6.08 -3.35
N GLY A 52 3.02 4.82 -3.29
CA GLY A 52 3.78 3.67 -3.80
C GLY A 52 5.16 3.53 -3.15
N GLY A 53 5.39 4.16 -2.00
CA GLY A 53 6.66 4.14 -1.29
C GLY A 53 7.00 2.74 -0.77
N ARG A 54 8.29 2.41 -0.67
CA ARG A 54 8.68 1.18 0.01
C ARG A 54 8.37 1.30 1.50
N ILE A 55 8.01 0.20 2.16
CA ILE A 55 7.63 0.21 3.58
C ILE A 55 8.63 0.95 4.47
N ASN A 56 9.94 0.70 4.32
CA ASN A 56 10.96 1.38 5.13
C ASN A 56 11.13 2.87 4.80
N GLU A 57 10.82 3.28 3.56
CA GLU A 57 10.81 4.70 3.17
C GLU A 57 9.62 5.40 3.86
N VAL A 58 8.46 4.74 3.90
CA VAL A 58 7.23 5.24 4.53
C VAL A 58 7.36 5.27 6.05
N LEU A 59 7.87 4.22 6.69
CA LEU A 59 8.06 4.17 8.15
C LEU A 59 9.04 5.24 8.67
N ALA A 60 9.89 5.79 7.80
CA ALA A 60 10.81 6.87 8.14
C ALA A 60 10.19 8.27 8.03
N LEU A 61 8.95 8.39 7.51
CA LEU A 61 8.31 9.69 7.31
C LEU A 61 8.01 10.40 8.63
N THR A 62 8.17 11.72 8.55
CA THR A 62 7.89 12.69 9.60
C THR A 62 6.98 13.80 9.05
N PRO A 63 6.28 14.58 9.88
CA PRO A 63 5.42 15.67 9.39
C PRO A 63 6.15 16.64 8.46
N ALA A 64 7.45 16.89 8.69
CA ALA A 64 8.27 17.76 7.85
C ALA A 64 8.47 17.24 6.41
N ASP A 65 8.23 15.95 6.15
CA ASP A 65 8.33 15.39 4.80
C ASP A 65 7.06 15.64 3.96
N PHE A 66 5.97 16.09 4.58
CA PHE A 66 4.67 16.34 3.93
C PHE A 66 4.48 17.82 3.63
N HIS A 67 4.38 18.15 2.34
CA HIS A 67 4.06 19.50 1.86
C HIS A 67 2.60 19.53 1.43
N LEU A 68 1.71 19.83 2.38
CA LEU A 68 0.25 19.77 2.22
C LEU A 68 -0.39 21.14 1.94
N HIS A 69 0.43 22.17 1.77
CA HIS A 69 0.03 23.54 1.49
C HIS A 69 0.59 23.97 0.13
N GLY A 70 -0.22 24.64 -0.68
CA GLY A 70 0.17 25.12 -2.02
C GLY A 70 -0.65 24.49 -3.14
N HIS A 71 -0.29 24.81 -4.38
CA HIS A 71 -1.02 24.39 -5.58
C HIS A 71 -0.96 22.87 -5.82
N GLN A 72 0.15 22.23 -5.44
CA GLN A 72 0.33 20.78 -5.57
C GLN A 72 0.91 20.19 -4.29
N ALA A 73 0.13 19.35 -3.61
CA ALA A 73 0.60 18.65 -2.43
C ALA A 73 1.54 17.51 -2.82
N PHE A 74 2.59 17.30 -2.03
CA PHE A 74 3.55 16.21 -2.25
C PHE A 74 4.20 15.75 -0.95
N VAL A 75 4.82 14.57 -0.98
CA VAL A 75 5.63 14.02 0.10
C VAL A 75 7.03 13.69 -0.39
N VAL A 76 8.03 13.88 0.46
CA VAL A 76 9.42 13.57 0.16
C VAL A 76 9.79 12.18 0.71
N LEU A 77 10.00 11.21 -0.17
CA LEU A 77 10.45 9.87 0.19
C LEU A 77 11.98 9.80 0.13
N ARG A 78 12.61 9.44 1.24
CA ARG A 78 14.06 9.22 1.33
C ARG A 78 14.39 7.78 0.96
N THR A 79 15.10 7.57 -0.14
CA THR A 79 15.39 6.23 -0.65
C THR A 79 16.56 5.59 0.10
N LEU A 80 16.36 4.37 0.61
CA LEU A 80 17.41 3.61 1.30
C LEU A 80 18.26 2.76 0.33
N LYS A 81 17.74 2.46 -0.87
CA LYS A 81 18.45 1.73 -1.94
C LYS A 81 18.36 2.48 -3.26
N GLN A 82 19.54 2.72 -3.83
CA GLN A 82 19.74 3.41 -5.09
C GLN A 82 19.62 2.41 -6.25
N ARG A 83 18.63 2.60 -7.15
CA ARG A 83 18.49 1.78 -8.38
C ARG A 83 19.12 2.42 -9.61
N GLN A 84 19.28 3.73 -9.62
CA GLN A 84 19.94 4.45 -10.71
C GLN A 84 21.15 5.19 -10.15
N ARG A 85 22.29 4.53 -10.20
CA ARG A 85 23.57 5.22 -10.06
C ARG A 85 24.47 4.85 -11.21
N GLY A 86 25.12 5.86 -11.79
CA GLY A 86 26.30 5.64 -12.62
C GLY A 86 27.43 4.96 -11.85
N ARG A 87 28.50 4.57 -12.56
CA ARG A 87 29.70 3.98 -11.95
C ARG A 87 30.27 4.90 -10.86
N GLY A 88 30.42 4.39 -9.63
CA GLY A 88 31.07 5.10 -8.52
C GLY A 88 30.70 4.58 -7.12
N ARG A 89 31.63 4.72 -6.16
CA ARG A 89 31.43 4.31 -4.75
C ARG A 89 30.52 5.30 -4.01
N PRO A 90 29.62 4.85 -3.10
CA PRO A 90 28.77 5.73 -2.28
C PRO A 90 29.59 6.79 -1.56
N VAL A 91 29.25 8.07 -1.75
CA VAL A 91 29.73 9.10 -0.84
C VAL A 91 29.03 8.83 0.47
N ARG A 92 29.79 8.69 1.55
CA ARG A 92 29.25 8.41 2.88
C ARG A 92 28.24 9.50 3.24
N GLY A 93 26.96 9.13 3.36
CA GLY A 93 25.88 10.06 3.72
C GLY A 93 25.07 10.63 2.55
N GLU A 94 25.30 10.21 1.31
CA GLU A 94 24.48 10.60 0.16
C GLU A 94 23.04 10.08 0.32
N ARG A 95 22.10 10.98 0.64
CA ARG A 95 20.67 10.67 0.80
C ARG A 95 19.91 11.11 -0.45
N ILE A 96 19.46 10.15 -1.24
CA ILE A 96 18.65 10.43 -2.43
C ILE A 96 17.19 10.47 -2.02
N SER A 97 16.54 11.59 -2.29
CA SER A 97 15.13 11.81 -2.02
C SER A 97 14.37 12.01 -3.32
N ARG A 98 13.11 11.56 -3.37
CA ARG A 98 12.19 11.84 -4.48
C ARG A 98 10.91 12.48 -3.95
N ALA A 99 10.41 13.47 -4.66
CA ALA A 99 9.08 14.03 -4.39
C ALA A 99 8.01 13.15 -5.07
N VAL A 100 6.94 12.86 -4.35
CA VAL A 100 5.78 12.12 -4.85
C VAL A 100 4.55 12.99 -4.67
N ALA A 101 3.86 13.29 -5.77
CA ALA A 101 2.63 14.06 -5.74
C ALA A 101 1.53 13.31 -4.96
N LEU A 102 0.73 14.05 -4.20
CA LEU A 102 -0.40 13.54 -3.44
C LEU A 102 -1.71 14.07 -4.05
N PRO A 103 -2.26 13.41 -5.09
CA PRO A 103 -3.42 13.93 -5.81
C PRO A 103 -4.73 13.84 -5.02
N ASP A 104 -4.87 12.90 -4.07
CA ASP A 104 -6.11 12.70 -3.31
C ASP A 104 -6.27 13.72 -2.17
N PRO A 105 -7.24 14.66 -2.25
CA PRO A 105 -7.48 15.64 -1.20
C PRO A 105 -7.97 15.03 0.11
N HIS A 106 -8.66 13.87 0.06
CA HIS A 106 -9.13 13.19 1.25
C HIS A 106 -7.97 12.61 2.05
N TYR A 107 -7.00 11.98 1.37
CA TYR A 107 -5.77 11.53 2.00
C TYR A 107 -4.97 12.70 2.60
N GLN A 108 -4.81 13.80 1.86
CA GLN A 108 -4.14 15.00 2.40
C GLN A 108 -4.83 15.50 3.68
N ARG A 109 -6.16 15.50 3.73
CA ARG A 109 -6.93 15.88 4.92
C ARG A 109 -6.69 14.92 6.08
N ARG A 110 -6.74 13.61 5.84
CA ARG A 110 -6.46 12.59 6.87
C ARG A 110 -5.05 12.71 7.46
N VAL A 111 -4.04 13.02 6.64
CA VAL A 111 -2.68 13.29 7.16
C VAL A 111 -2.67 14.51 8.09
N ARG A 112 -3.33 15.62 7.71
CA ARG A 112 -3.43 16.82 8.57
C ARG A 112 -4.16 16.51 9.89
N GLU A 113 -5.29 15.84 9.80
CA GLU A 113 -6.09 15.42 10.96
C GLU A 113 -5.28 14.51 11.89
N PHE A 114 -4.49 13.58 11.33
CA PHE A 114 -3.64 12.71 12.12
C PHE A 114 -2.53 13.46 12.85
N ILE A 115 -1.84 14.37 12.18
CA ILE A 115 -0.80 15.22 12.80
C ILE A 115 -1.42 16.01 13.96
N ALA A 116 -2.60 16.60 13.74
CA ALA A 116 -3.31 17.37 14.76
C ALA A 116 -3.79 16.49 15.94
N THR A 117 -4.36 15.33 15.64
CA THR A 117 -4.93 14.40 16.63
C THR A 117 -3.85 13.85 17.56
N PHE A 118 -2.69 13.47 17.02
CA PHE A 118 -1.61 12.88 17.78
C PHE A 118 -0.53 13.88 18.22
N GLY A 119 -0.69 15.17 17.90
CA GLY A 119 0.25 16.23 18.28
C GLY A 119 1.68 16.00 17.79
N LEU A 120 1.85 15.41 16.60
CA LEU A 120 3.16 14.99 16.11
C LEU A 120 4.07 16.18 15.85
N ARG A 121 5.31 16.10 16.35
CA ARG A 121 6.34 17.12 16.09
C ARG A 121 6.90 16.96 14.68
N GLN A 122 7.45 18.05 14.12
CA GLN A 122 7.96 18.10 12.74
C GLN A 122 8.90 16.95 12.35
N HIS A 123 9.74 16.49 13.28
CA HIS A 123 10.73 15.42 13.03
C HIS A 123 10.43 14.12 13.78
N GLU A 124 9.23 13.98 14.32
CA GLU A 124 8.75 12.75 14.94
C GLU A 124 8.21 11.81 13.87
N ARG A 125 8.45 10.50 14.02
CA ARG A 125 7.92 9.51 13.08
C ARG A 125 6.43 9.29 13.30
N PHE A 126 5.68 9.15 12.21
CA PHE A 126 4.26 8.79 12.27
C PHE A 126 4.01 7.42 12.90
N TRP A 127 4.90 6.45 12.64
CA TRP A 127 4.73 5.05 13.00
C TRP A 127 5.93 4.52 13.80
N PRO A 128 5.73 4.13 15.08
CA PRO A 128 6.79 3.55 15.91
C PRO A 128 6.90 2.03 15.66
N LEU A 129 7.14 1.61 14.41
CA LEU A 129 7.27 0.19 14.05
C LEU A 129 8.71 -0.15 13.68
N SER A 130 9.14 -1.33 14.14
CA SER A 130 10.47 -1.88 13.82
C SER A 130 10.44 -3.00 12.78
N SER A 131 9.27 -3.55 12.44
CA SER A 131 9.11 -4.68 11.50
C SER A 131 8.26 -4.35 10.30
N ASP A 132 8.67 -4.86 9.13
CA ASP A 132 8.02 -4.71 7.82
C ASP A 132 6.90 -5.72 7.58
N ASN A 133 6.76 -6.75 8.42
CA ASN A 133 5.77 -7.81 8.23
C ASN A 133 4.42 -7.47 8.90
N THR A 134 4.41 -6.52 9.84
CA THR A 134 3.22 -6.08 10.59
C THR A 134 2.09 -5.55 9.69
N PRO A 135 2.34 -4.75 8.63
CA PRO A 135 1.28 -4.27 7.74
C PRO A 135 0.55 -5.39 6.98
N ARG A 136 1.25 -6.48 6.64
CA ARG A 136 0.62 -7.65 5.98
C ARG A 136 -0.37 -8.35 6.89
N ASN A 137 -0.05 -8.43 8.18
CA ASN A 137 -0.93 -9.02 9.17
C ASN A 137 -2.20 -8.16 9.35
N TRP A 138 -2.09 -6.83 9.26
CA TRP A 138 -3.24 -5.93 9.33
C TRP A 138 -4.18 -6.09 8.14
N ILE A 139 -3.62 -6.23 6.93
CA ILE A 139 -4.43 -6.52 5.73
C ILE A 139 -5.15 -7.85 5.89
N SER A 140 -4.45 -8.89 6.35
CA SER A 140 -5.05 -10.21 6.57
C SER A 140 -6.19 -10.14 7.60
N ALA A 141 -5.99 -9.41 8.69
CA ALA A 141 -7.02 -9.21 9.71
C ALA A 141 -8.22 -8.41 9.19
N ALA A 142 -7.99 -7.39 8.34
CA ALA A 142 -9.05 -6.62 7.71
C ALA A 142 -9.89 -7.48 6.75
N ILE A 143 -9.25 -8.37 5.98
CA ILE A 143 -9.95 -9.33 5.12
C ILE A 143 -10.80 -10.29 5.95
N THR A 144 -10.30 -10.78 7.08
CA THR A 144 -11.09 -11.64 7.99
C THR A 144 -12.33 -10.92 8.51
N ARG A 145 -12.18 -9.67 8.98
CA ARG A 145 -13.34 -8.88 9.45
C ARG A 145 -14.36 -8.60 8.33
N ALA A 146 -13.87 -8.32 7.12
CA ALA A 146 -14.74 -8.13 5.97
C ALA A 146 -15.54 -9.39 5.65
N ALA A 147 -14.91 -10.56 5.73
CA ALA A 147 -15.58 -11.84 5.52
C ALA A 147 -16.65 -12.13 6.58
N ASP A 148 -16.42 -11.74 7.85
CA ASP A 148 -17.43 -11.84 8.92
C ASP A 148 -18.69 -11.02 8.60
N ASP A 149 -18.52 -9.90 7.88
CA ASP A 149 -19.61 -9.03 7.38
C ASP A 149 -20.13 -9.44 5.99
N ASN A 150 -19.74 -10.61 5.46
CA ASN A 150 -20.05 -11.10 4.11
C ASN A 150 -19.53 -10.21 2.96
N VAL A 151 -18.55 -9.35 3.22
CA VAL A 151 -17.84 -8.57 2.21
C VAL A 151 -16.65 -9.37 1.70
N THR A 152 -16.65 -9.69 0.40
CA THR A 152 -15.55 -10.41 -0.25
C THR A 152 -14.84 -9.52 -1.25
N PHE A 153 -13.54 -9.75 -1.39
CA PHE A 153 -12.70 -9.03 -2.32
C PHE A 153 -12.29 -9.97 -3.48
N PRO A 154 -12.34 -9.49 -4.73
CA PRO A 154 -12.25 -10.32 -5.95
C PRO A 154 -10.82 -10.78 -6.29
N VAL A 155 -9.86 -10.54 -5.42
CA VAL A 155 -8.45 -10.81 -5.68
C VAL A 155 -8.00 -11.85 -4.66
N ASP A 156 -7.86 -13.11 -5.06
CA ASP A 156 -7.29 -14.14 -4.18
C ASP A 156 -5.94 -14.63 -4.74
N PRO A 157 -4.83 -14.49 -3.99
CA PRO A 157 -4.68 -13.75 -2.74
C PRO A 157 -4.39 -12.26 -2.98
N ILE A 158 -4.90 -11.38 -2.10
CA ILE A 158 -4.57 -9.94 -2.00
C ILE A 158 -3.13 -9.73 -1.48
N LEU A 159 -2.18 -10.59 -1.83
CA LEU A 159 -0.87 -10.81 -1.20
C LEU A 159 -0.95 -11.51 0.17
N THR A 160 -1.24 -12.82 0.13
CA THR A 160 -0.79 -13.75 1.16
C THR A 160 0.27 -14.65 0.54
N SER A 161 1.43 -14.77 1.17
CA SER A 161 2.49 -15.70 0.76
C SER A 161 2.09 -17.18 0.82
N LYS A 162 0.83 -17.49 1.16
CA LYS A 162 0.27 -18.84 1.19
C LYS A 162 -0.33 -19.31 -0.15
N GLY A 163 -0.64 -18.41 -1.09
CA GLY A 163 -1.25 -18.78 -2.37
C GLY A 163 -0.32 -19.47 -3.37
N TYR A 164 1.01 -19.29 -3.25
CA TYR A 164 1.97 -19.95 -4.15
C TYR A 164 2.19 -21.43 -3.80
N SER A 165 2.00 -21.82 -2.53
CA SER A 165 2.39 -23.14 -2.04
C SER A 165 1.32 -24.23 -2.19
N ARG A 166 0.08 -23.92 -2.58
CA ARG A 166 -0.96 -24.94 -2.83
C ARG A 166 -1.01 -25.45 -4.27
N ARG A 167 -0.46 -24.72 -5.25
CA ARG A 167 -0.53 -25.14 -6.66
C ARG A 167 0.54 -26.17 -7.07
N HIS A 168 1.54 -26.42 -6.23
CA HIS A 168 2.62 -27.40 -6.49
C HIS A 168 2.52 -28.71 -5.69
N LYS A 169 1.43 -28.94 -4.94
CA LYS A 169 1.23 -30.18 -4.16
C LYS A 169 0.04 -31.05 -4.61
N ALA A 170 -0.55 -30.76 -5.77
CA ALA A 170 -1.68 -31.50 -6.33
C ALA A 170 -1.43 -31.98 -7.77
N GLY A 171 -0.18 -32.33 -8.11
CA GLY A 171 0.19 -32.85 -9.43
C GLY A 171 1.26 -33.95 -9.36
N GLY A 172 1.28 -34.71 -8.26
CA GLY A 172 2.20 -35.82 -8.06
C GLY A 172 1.44 -37.11 -7.83
N GLU A 173 0.74 -37.58 -8.84
CA GLU A 173 0.33 -38.98 -9.02
C GLU A 173 -0.27 -39.15 -10.43
N PHE A 174 -0.09 -40.34 -11.02
CA PHE A 174 -0.37 -40.76 -12.41
C PHE A 174 0.72 -40.37 -13.43
N GLY A 175 1.47 -41.30 -14.04
CA GLY A 175 1.47 -42.75 -13.99
C GLY A 175 2.66 -43.29 -14.78
N ARG A 176 3.20 -44.43 -14.33
CA ARG A 176 4.11 -45.28 -15.09
C ARG A 176 3.37 -45.87 -16.29
N ALA A 177 4.01 -45.85 -17.46
CA ALA A 177 4.08 -46.95 -18.42
C ALA A 177 5.19 -46.63 -19.43
#